data_AF-K0KH62-F1
#
_entry.id   AF-K0KH62-F1
#
_cell.length_a   1.000
_cell.length_b   1.000
_cell.length_c   1.000
_cell.angle_alpha   90.00
_cell.angle_beta   90.00
_cell.angle_gamma   90.00
#
_symmetry.space_group_name_H-M   'P 1'
#
loop_
_entity.id
_entity.type
_entity.pdbx_description
1 polymer ?
#
loop_
_entity_poly.entity_id
_entity_poly.type
_entity_poly.pdbx_seq_one_letter_code
_entity_poly.pdbx_strand_id
1 'polypeptide(L)'
;MLHLAPAELIRDTIEGFNIDTDLDTIDRINENLNILINEREEILKIEQNQLKLLSDQLNQNSLNLNSLENSNNRLEIKSSIKQNQSKELSINKNLRELTTQKQDLSTSLSLLLDEFNELNIKINNLENLKKIDELDEMDKNTLKLSIYEKFGIKTNEKSELIIYNKEKNFNDYLNFGDEKLSDFFISNYIWDKIE
;
A
#
# COMPACT_ATOMS: atom_id res chain seq x y z
N MET A 1 45.70 -110.19 26.38
CA MET A 1 46.65 -109.55 27.33
C MET A 1 45.79 -108.76 28.29
N LEU A 2 45.72 -109.15 29.57
CA LEU A 2 45.10 -108.30 30.59
C LEU A 2 45.97 -107.04 30.68
N HIS A 3 45.42 -105.89 30.27
CA HIS A 3 46.07 -104.60 30.32
C HIS A 3 46.29 -104.19 31.79
N LEU A 4 47.57 -104.03 32.18
CA LEU A 4 48.10 -103.52 33.46
C LEU A 4 47.58 -104.16 34.77
N ALA A 5 48.44 -104.19 35.78
CA ALA A 5 47.98 -104.53 37.13
C ALA A 5 47.01 -103.43 37.62
N PRO A 6 45.88 -103.78 38.26
CA PRO A 6 44.88 -102.78 38.68
C PRO A 6 45.45 -101.70 39.62
N ALA A 7 46.51 -102.03 40.38
CA ALA A 7 47.22 -101.08 41.23
C ALA A 7 47.98 -100.01 40.43
N GLU A 8 48.50 -100.35 39.24
CA GLU A 8 49.23 -99.42 38.35
C GLU A 8 48.25 -98.43 37.71
N LEU A 9 47.07 -98.92 37.26
CA LEU A 9 46.01 -98.05 36.74
C LEU A 9 45.52 -97.04 37.79
N ILE A 10 45.34 -97.47 39.05
CA ILE A 10 44.93 -96.55 40.13
C ILE A 10 46.00 -95.49 40.37
N ARG A 11 47.28 -95.86 40.32
CA ARG A 11 48.38 -94.91 40.49
C ARG A 11 48.44 -93.90 39.35
N ASP A 12 48.32 -94.36 38.10
CA ASP A 12 48.27 -93.49 36.92
C ASP A 12 47.07 -92.53 36.99
N THR A 13 45.91 -92.98 37.49
CA THR A 13 44.75 -92.09 37.68
C THR A 13 44.95 -91.06 38.79
N ILE A 14 45.69 -91.39 39.85
CA ILE A 14 46.00 -90.44 40.92
C ILE A 14 47.04 -89.41 40.43
N GLU A 15 48.08 -89.87 39.72
CA GLU A 15 49.11 -88.99 39.15
C GLU A 15 48.55 -88.10 38.02
N GLY A 16 47.53 -88.56 37.29
CA GLY A 16 46.83 -87.77 36.28
C GLY A 16 45.82 -86.74 36.82
N PHE A 17 45.47 -86.80 38.11
CA PHE A 17 44.47 -85.93 38.72
C PHE A 17 45.13 -84.65 39.27
N ASN A 18 45.18 -83.61 38.42
CA ASN A 18 45.85 -82.34 38.75
C ASN A 18 44.91 -81.32 39.41
N ILE A 19 44.70 -81.48 40.72
CA ILE A 19 43.84 -80.59 41.53
C ILE A 19 44.37 -79.15 41.53
N ASP A 20 45.70 -78.97 41.58
CA ASP A 20 46.32 -77.64 41.67
C ASP A 20 46.02 -76.80 40.43
N THR A 21 46.05 -77.41 39.24
CA THR A 21 45.69 -76.73 37.99
C THR A 21 44.22 -76.30 38.01
N ASP A 22 43.33 -77.15 38.52
CA ASP A 22 41.91 -76.81 38.62
C ASP A 22 41.68 -75.68 39.64
N LEU A 23 42.38 -75.69 40.78
CA LEU A 23 42.35 -74.59 41.74
C LEU A 23 42.83 -73.27 41.14
N ASP A 24 43.96 -73.29 40.41
CA ASP A 24 44.46 -72.11 39.70
C ASP A 24 43.44 -71.59 38.67
N THR A 25 42.73 -72.47 37.98
CA THR A 25 41.68 -72.06 37.04
C THR A 25 40.48 -71.44 37.76
N ILE A 26 40.08 -71.98 38.91
CA ILE A 26 39.01 -71.40 39.74
C ILE A 26 39.39 -70.01 40.23
N ASP A 27 40.63 -69.83 40.68
CA ASP A 27 41.13 -68.52 41.14
C ASP A 27 41.13 -67.50 40.01
N ARG A 28 41.58 -67.88 38.81
CA ARG A 28 41.49 -67.02 37.61
C ARG A 28 40.05 -66.69 37.24
N ILE A 29 39.13 -67.64 37.35
CA ILE A 29 37.70 -67.40 37.10
C ILE A 29 37.16 -66.37 38.10
N ASN A 30 37.50 -66.50 39.38
CA ASN A 30 37.08 -65.55 40.42
C ASN A 30 37.66 -64.15 40.20
N GLU A 31 38.93 -64.04 39.80
CA GLU A 31 39.53 -62.76 39.44
C GLU A 31 38.82 -62.11 38.25
N ASN A 32 38.57 -62.88 37.19
CA ASN A 32 37.83 -62.40 36.01
C ASN A 32 36.40 -61.99 36.36
N LEU A 33 35.72 -62.73 37.25
CA LEU A 33 34.39 -62.36 37.74
C LEU A 33 34.41 -61.03 38.49
N ASN A 34 35.40 -60.81 39.35
CA ASN A 34 35.55 -59.54 40.07
C ASN A 34 35.80 -58.36 39.11
N ILE A 35 36.63 -58.56 38.08
CA ILE A 35 36.84 -57.55 37.03
C ILE A 35 35.52 -57.22 36.32
N LEU A 36 34.78 -58.24 35.88
CA LEU A 36 33.49 -58.05 35.20
C LEU A 36 32.44 -57.36 36.07
N ILE A 37 32.40 -57.67 37.36
CA ILE A 37 31.50 -57.01 38.31
C ILE A 37 31.84 -55.51 38.41
N ASN A 38 33.12 -55.19 38.58
CA ASN A 38 33.56 -53.79 38.69
C ASN A 38 33.30 -53.01 37.41
N GLU A 39 33.60 -53.57 36.23
CA GLU A 39 33.30 -52.94 34.94
C GLU A 39 31.81 -52.70 34.78
N ARG A 40 30.97 -53.68 35.16
CA ARG A 40 29.52 -53.54 35.10
C ARG A 40 29.01 -52.46 36.04
N GLU A 41 29.54 -52.36 37.25
CA GLU A 41 29.16 -51.31 38.21
C GLU A 41 29.52 -49.92 37.69
N GLU A 42 30.70 -49.74 37.08
CA GLU A 42 31.11 -48.49 36.46
C GLU A 42 30.17 -48.09 35.31
N ILE A 43 29.83 -49.04 34.42
CA ILE A 43 28.89 -48.79 33.32
C ILE A 43 27.52 -48.37 33.86
N LEU A 44 26.98 -49.10 34.85
CA LEU A 44 25.70 -48.76 35.46
C LEU A 44 25.71 -47.36 36.08
N LYS A 45 26.81 -46.97 36.71
CA LYS A 45 26.97 -45.65 37.32
C LYS A 45 26.99 -44.55 36.27
N ILE A 46 27.66 -44.78 35.14
CA ILE A 46 27.67 -43.85 34.00
C ILE A 46 26.27 -43.70 33.41
N GLU A 47 25.58 -44.81 33.15
CA GLU A 47 24.21 -44.80 32.61
C GLU A 47 23.23 -44.11 33.54
N GLN A 48 23.31 -44.36 34.86
CA GLN A 48 22.48 -43.69 35.86
C GLN A 48 22.72 -42.17 35.88
N ASN A 49 23.98 -41.74 35.77
CA ASN A 49 24.30 -40.31 35.70
C ASN A 49 23.78 -39.66 34.42
N GLN A 50 23.87 -40.36 33.28
CA GLN A 50 23.31 -39.89 32.01
C GLN A 50 21.78 -39.79 32.08
N LEU A 51 21.11 -40.80 32.64
CA LEU A 51 19.66 -40.79 32.85
C LEU A 51 19.23 -39.63 33.75
N LYS A 52 19.97 -39.38 34.83
CA LYS A 52 19.71 -38.26 35.73
C LYS A 52 19.84 -36.92 35.00
N LEU A 53 20.93 -36.73 34.24
CA LEU A 53 21.15 -35.50 33.48
C LEU A 53 20.06 -35.28 32.42
N LEU A 54 19.65 -36.34 31.72
CA LEU A 54 18.57 -36.25 30.74
C LEU A 54 17.22 -35.95 31.41
N SER A 55 16.96 -36.54 32.57
CA SER A 55 15.76 -36.25 33.37
C SER A 55 15.74 -34.79 33.84
N ASP A 56 16.87 -34.25 34.30
CA ASP A 56 17.00 -32.85 34.70
C ASP A 56 16.79 -31.90 33.52
N GLN A 57 17.36 -32.22 32.34
CA GLN A 57 17.12 -31.46 31.10
C GLN A 57 15.65 -31.48 30.68
N LEU A 58 14.98 -32.64 30.77
CA LEU A 58 13.57 -32.77 30.45
C LEU A 58 12.71 -31.91 31.39
N ASN A 59 13.01 -31.94 32.69
CA ASN A 59 12.33 -31.12 33.69
C ASN A 59 12.52 -29.62 33.41
N GLN A 60 13.74 -29.18 33.09
CA GLN A 60 13.99 -27.79 32.70
C GLN A 60 13.21 -27.38 31.46
N ASN A 61 13.19 -28.23 30.42
CA ASN A 61 12.42 -27.96 29.20
C ASN A 61 10.91 -27.92 29.46
N SER A 62 10.39 -28.79 30.33
CA SER A 62 8.98 -28.77 30.73
C SER A 62 8.63 -27.47 31.47
N LEU A 63 9.49 -27.02 32.39
CA LEU A 63 9.31 -25.75 33.08
C LEU A 63 9.37 -24.57 32.11
N ASN A 64 10.31 -24.58 31.15
CA ASN A 64 10.40 -23.56 30.12
C ASN A 64 9.15 -23.53 29.24
N LEU A 65 8.65 -24.69 28.79
CA LEU A 65 7.40 -24.78 28.03
C LEU A 65 6.21 -24.24 28.83
N ASN A 66 6.05 -24.64 30.08
CA ASN A 66 5.00 -24.12 30.95
C ASN A 66 5.12 -22.60 31.13
N SER A 67 6.33 -22.06 31.27
CA SER A 67 6.55 -20.61 31.37
C SER A 67 6.23 -19.87 30.06
N LEU A 68 6.49 -20.47 28.90
CA LEU A 68 6.17 -19.95 27.58
C LEU A 68 4.66 -20.00 27.31
N GLU A 69 3.99 -21.10 27.67
CA GLU A 69 2.54 -21.23 27.55
C GLU A 69 1.81 -20.25 28.47
N ASN A 70 2.30 -20.10 29.70
CA ASN A 70 1.78 -19.13 30.66
C ASN A 70 2.34 -17.72 30.46
N SER A 71 3.16 -17.48 29.43
CA SER A 71 3.64 -16.13 29.15
C SER A 71 2.43 -15.28 28.75
N ASN A 72 2.07 -14.34 29.63
CA ASN A 72 0.97 -13.38 29.42
C ASN A 72 1.08 -12.68 28.06
N ASN A 73 2.30 -12.50 27.56
CA ASN A 73 2.61 -11.99 26.23
C ASN A 73 1.81 -12.69 25.13
N ARG A 74 1.62 -14.02 25.14
CA ARG A 74 0.87 -14.70 24.08
C ARG A 74 -0.62 -14.37 24.11
N LEU A 75 -1.21 -14.29 25.30
CA LEU A 75 -2.62 -13.92 25.48
C LEU A 75 -2.84 -12.43 25.17
N GLU A 76 -1.93 -11.57 25.62
CA GLU A 76 -1.91 -10.14 25.30
C GLU A 76 -1.78 -9.91 23.79
N ILE A 77 -0.79 -10.51 23.14
CA ILE A 77 -0.61 -10.44 21.67
C ILE A 77 -1.86 -10.93 20.95
N LYS A 78 -2.43 -12.06 21.37
CA LYS A 78 -3.68 -12.58 20.78
C LYS A 78 -4.84 -11.61 20.96
N SER A 79 -4.95 -10.95 22.12
CA SER A 79 -5.97 -9.94 22.38
C SER A 79 -5.78 -8.68 21.53
N SER A 80 -4.53 -8.20 21.40
CA SER A 80 -4.17 -7.05 20.57
C SER A 80 -4.42 -7.33 19.09
N ILE A 81 -4.11 -8.54 18.59
CA ILE A 81 -4.43 -8.96 17.23
C ILE A 81 -5.93 -8.89 16.98
N LYS A 82 -6.74 -9.44 17.89
CA LYS A 82 -8.21 -9.38 17.77
C LYS A 82 -8.74 -7.94 17.77
N GLN A 83 -8.19 -7.08 18.64
CA GLN A 83 -8.56 -5.66 18.66
C GLN A 83 -8.20 -4.98 17.34
N ASN A 84 -7.01 -5.21 16.80
CA ASN A 84 -6.58 -4.66 15.52
C ASN A 84 -7.46 -5.15 14.35
N GLN A 85 -7.81 -6.44 14.32
CA GLN A 85 -8.75 -6.98 13.33
C GLN A 85 -10.12 -6.30 13.41
N SER A 86 -10.63 -6.06 14.61
CA SER A 86 -11.91 -5.35 14.77
C SER A 86 -11.86 -3.90 14.29
N LYS A 87 -10.75 -3.19 14.55
CA LYS A 87 -10.51 -1.84 14.03
C LYS A 87 -10.39 -1.82 12.52
N GLU A 88 -9.66 -2.77 11.93
CA GLU A 88 -9.52 -2.91 10.48
C GLU A 88 -10.87 -3.13 9.80
N LEU A 89 -11.72 -4.00 10.36
CA LEU A 89 -13.09 -4.22 9.87
C LEU A 89 -13.93 -2.94 9.97
N SER A 90 -13.82 -2.19 11.07
CA SER A 90 -14.51 -0.92 11.23
C SER A 90 -14.04 0.13 10.21
N ILE A 91 -12.73 0.25 9.97
CA ILE A 91 -12.16 1.17 8.98
C ILE A 91 -12.62 0.78 7.58
N ASN A 92 -12.57 -0.51 7.24
CA ASN A 92 -13.04 -1.00 5.93
C ASN A 92 -14.53 -0.73 5.72
N LYS A 93 -15.35 -0.85 6.77
CA LYS A 93 -16.77 -0.48 6.72
C LYS A 93 -16.94 1.02 6.46
N ASN A 94 -16.25 1.87 7.23
CA ASN A 94 -16.30 3.32 7.05
C ASN A 94 -15.81 3.75 5.66
N LEU A 95 -14.74 3.11 5.15
CA LEU A 95 -14.23 3.36 3.80
C LEU A 95 -15.26 2.99 2.73
N ARG A 96 -15.97 1.87 2.89
CA ARG A 96 -17.06 1.50 1.98
C ARG A 96 -18.19 2.52 2.02
N GLU A 97 -18.63 2.93 3.20
CA GLU A 97 -19.67 3.96 3.36
C GLU A 97 -19.26 5.29 2.71
N LEU A 98 -18.03 5.76 2.94
CA LEU A 98 -17.49 6.96 2.31
C LEU A 98 -17.37 6.82 0.78
N THR A 99 -17.00 5.63 0.29
CA THR A 99 -16.90 5.38 -1.15
C THR A 99 -18.28 5.41 -1.80
N THR A 100 -19.30 4.83 -1.17
CA THR A 100 -20.69 4.90 -1.62
C THR A 100 -21.18 6.35 -1.62
N GLN A 101 -20.98 7.10 -0.53
CA GLN A 101 -21.37 8.51 -0.47
C GLN A 101 -20.67 9.36 -1.55
N LYS A 102 -19.39 9.12 -1.79
CA LYS A 102 -18.64 9.78 -2.88
C LYS A 102 -19.25 9.45 -4.24
N GLN A 103 -19.62 8.20 -4.47
CA GLN A 103 -20.24 7.77 -5.72
C GLN A 103 -21.60 8.44 -5.90
N ASP A 104 -22.44 8.46 -4.87
CA ASP A 104 -23.76 9.10 -4.89
C ASP A 104 -23.63 10.60 -5.20
N LEU A 105 -22.71 11.30 -4.52
CA LEU A 105 -22.41 12.71 -4.79
C LEU A 105 -21.91 12.95 -6.20
N SER A 106 -21.05 12.07 -6.73
CA SER A 106 -20.56 12.16 -8.11
C SER A 106 -21.70 11.99 -9.11
N THR A 107 -22.64 11.08 -8.84
CA THR A 107 -23.84 10.90 -9.68
C THR A 107 -24.74 12.13 -9.61
N SER A 108 -25.01 12.68 -8.43
CA SER A 108 -25.79 13.92 -8.29
C SER A 108 -25.14 15.10 -9.00
N LEU A 109 -23.81 15.22 -8.93
CA LEU A 109 -23.07 16.29 -9.62
C LEU A 109 -23.17 16.14 -11.14
N SER A 110 -23.05 14.91 -11.66
CA SER A 110 -23.24 14.64 -13.10
C SER A 110 -24.64 15.06 -13.56
N LEU A 111 -25.68 14.67 -12.82
CA LEU A 111 -27.07 15.05 -13.15
C LEU A 111 -27.24 16.58 -13.15
N LEU A 112 -26.69 17.27 -12.16
CA LEU A 112 -26.79 18.72 -12.07
C LEU A 112 -26.01 19.43 -13.19
N LEU A 113 -24.86 18.88 -13.61
CA LEU A 113 -24.12 19.38 -14.77
C LEU A 113 -24.92 19.17 -16.07
N ASP A 114 -25.57 18.02 -16.22
CA ASP A 114 -26.42 17.75 -17.38
C ASP A 114 -27.61 18.73 -17.41
N GLU A 115 -28.30 18.94 -16.30
CA GLU A 115 -29.37 19.95 -16.18
C GLU A 115 -28.87 21.38 -16.50
N PHE A 116 -27.68 21.74 -16.01
CA PHE A 116 -27.06 23.03 -16.31
C PHE A 116 -26.74 23.18 -17.80
N ASN A 117 -26.21 22.14 -18.43
CA ASN A 117 -25.94 22.12 -19.86
C ASN A 117 -27.24 22.23 -20.68
N GLU A 118 -28.29 21.52 -20.29
CA GLU A 118 -29.61 21.65 -20.92
C GLU A 118 -30.17 23.07 -20.82
N LEU A 119 -30.04 23.71 -19.64
CA LEU A 119 -30.46 25.10 -19.45
C LEU A 119 -29.63 26.08 -20.29
N ASN A 120 -28.32 25.91 -20.38
CA ASN A 120 -27.47 26.72 -21.24
C ASN A 120 -27.84 26.59 -22.73
N ILE A 121 -28.15 25.37 -23.19
CA ILE A 121 -28.64 25.15 -24.55
C ILE A 121 -29.96 25.90 -24.76
N LYS A 122 -30.90 25.83 -23.80
CA LYS A 122 -32.17 26.57 -23.86
C LYS A 122 -31.96 28.10 -23.90
N ILE A 123 -31.05 28.63 -23.08
CA ILE A 123 -30.72 30.08 -23.06
C ILE A 123 -30.11 30.51 -24.39
N ASN A 124 -29.10 29.79 -24.89
CA ASN A 124 -28.47 30.11 -26.17
C ASN A 124 -29.48 30.08 -27.33
N ASN A 125 -30.41 29.12 -27.33
CA ASN A 125 -31.47 29.06 -28.33
C ASN A 125 -32.42 30.26 -28.25
N LEU A 126 -32.76 30.74 -27.05
CA LEU A 126 -33.57 31.94 -26.85
C LEU A 126 -32.83 33.22 -27.26
N GLU A 127 -31.54 33.32 -26.98
CA GLU A 127 -30.72 34.46 -27.42
C GLU A 127 -30.57 34.50 -28.94
N ASN A 128 -30.43 33.34 -29.59
CA ASN A 128 -30.39 33.26 -31.04
C ASN A 128 -31.72 33.65 -31.68
N LEU A 129 -32.86 33.28 -31.06
CA LEU A 129 -34.18 33.72 -31.52
C LEU A 129 -34.36 35.23 -31.37
N LYS A 130 -33.94 35.83 -30.24
CA LYS A 130 -33.97 37.29 -30.05
C LYS A 130 -33.09 38.04 -31.05
N LYS A 131 -31.90 37.52 -31.37
CA LYS A 131 -31.00 38.13 -32.37
C LYS A 131 -31.55 38.06 -33.78
N ILE A 132 -32.37 37.06 -34.11
CA ILE A 132 -33.01 36.96 -35.43
C ILE A 132 -34.16 37.97 -35.51
N ASP A 133 -34.99 38.08 -34.47
CA ASP A 133 -36.07 39.07 -34.42
C ASP A 133 -35.54 40.52 -34.45
N GLU A 134 -34.42 40.81 -33.80
CA GLU A 134 -33.78 42.15 -33.83
C GLU A 134 -33.11 42.48 -35.18
N LEU A 135 -32.75 41.48 -35.99
CA LEU A 135 -32.11 41.69 -37.30
C LEU A 135 -33.09 42.09 -38.40
N ASP A 136 -34.33 41.60 -38.32
CA ASP A 136 -35.38 41.86 -39.32
C ASP A 136 -36.01 43.26 -39.17
N GLU A 137 -35.85 43.93 -38.01
CA GLU A 137 -36.37 45.28 -37.74
C GLU A 137 -35.33 46.42 -37.89
N MET A 138 -34.08 46.13 -38.29
CA MET A 138 -33.05 47.16 -38.38
C MET A 138 -33.10 47.97 -39.69
N ASP A 139 -33.49 49.25 -39.54
CA ASP A 139 -33.54 50.24 -40.60
C ASP A 139 -32.15 50.49 -41.25
N LYS A 140 -32.13 50.79 -42.56
CA LYS A 140 -30.88 50.90 -43.38
C LYS A 140 -29.85 51.88 -42.80
N ASN A 141 -30.30 52.89 -42.05
CA ASN A 141 -29.44 53.87 -41.39
C ASN A 141 -28.77 53.31 -40.12
N THR A 142 -29.46 52.48 -39.35
CA THR A 142 -28.89 51.80 -38.17
C THR A 142 -27.79 50.84 -38.58
N LEU A 143 -27.99 50.14 -39.70
CA LEU A 143 -26.97 49.24 -40.24
C LEU A 143 -25.72 50.02 -40.72
N LYS A 144 -25.90 51.17 -41.37
CA LYS A 144 -24.78 52.07 -41.72
C LYS A 144 -24.04 52.59 -40.48
N LEU A 145 -24.77 53.02 -39.45
CA LEU A 145 -24.18 53.50 -38.19
C LEU A 145 -23.37 52.40 -37.49
N SER A 146 -23.88 51.16 -37.44
CA SER A 146 -23.14 50.04 -36.85
C SER A 146 -21.85 49.69 -37.63
N ILE A 147 -21.84 49.88 -38.95
CA ILE A 147 -20.64 49.72 -39.77
C ILE A 147 -19.61 50.80 -39.40
N TYR A 148 -20.01 52.08 -39.34
CA TYR A 148 -19.10 53.17 -38.96
C TYR A 148 -18.58 53.01 -37.52
N GLU A 149 -19.40 52.50 -36.59
CA GLU A 149 -18.96 52.20 -35.23
C GLU A 149 -17.95 51.03 -35.18
N LYS A 150 -18.13 50.01 -36.03
CA LYS A 150 -17.16 48.91 -36.16
C LYS A 150 -15.81 49.38 -36.73
N PHE A 151 -15.83 50.37 -37.62
CA PHE A 151 -14.64 51.08 -38.09
C PHE A 151 -14.03 52.03 -37.04
N GLY A 152 -14.62 52.12 -35.84
CA GLY A 152 -14.08 52.89 -34.73
C GLY A 152 -14.43 54.37 -34.76
N ILE A 153 -15.37 54.79 -35.61
CA ILE A 153 -15.81 56.18 -35.70
C ILE A 153 -17.06 56.35 -34.82
N LYS A 154 -16.96 57.20 -33.79
CA LYS A 154 -18.10 57.55 -32.92
C LYS A 154 -18.32 59.05 -32.92
N THR A 155 -19.59 59.47 -33.04
CA THR A 155 -19.99 60.88 -32.91
C THR A 155 -20.57 61.12 -31.54
N ASN A 156 -20.21 62.24 -30.92
CA ASN A 156 -20.85 62.72 -29.69
C ASN A 156 -21.82 63.86 -30.00
N GLU A 157 -22.84 64.07 -29.18
CA GLU A 157 -23.89 65.09 -29.37
C GLU A 157 -23.35 66.54 -29.42
N LYS A 158 -22.08 66.75 -29.04
CA LYS A 158 -21.38 68.04 -29.00
C LYS A 158 -20.53 68.35 -30.23
N SER A 159 -20.80 67.70 -31.36
CA SER A 159 -20.03 67.89 -32.61
C SER A 159 -18.55 67.50 -32.52
N GLU A 160 -18.27 66.45 -31.74
CA GLU A 160 -16.94 65.85 -31.58
C GLU A 160 -16.94 64.46 -32.20
N LEU A 161 -15.96 64.19 -33.07
CA LEU A 161 -15.73 62.89 -33.71
C LEU A 161 -14.58 62.19 -32.97
N ILE A 162 -14.85 61.00 -32.47
CA ILE A 162 -13.86 60.15 -31.82
C ILE A 162 -13.47 59.06 -32.82
N ILE A 163 -12.19 59.00 -33.17
CA ILE A 163 -11.64 57.98 -34.05
C ILE A 163 -10.83 57.01 -33.19
N TYR A 164 -11.23 55.75 -33.20
CA TYR A 164 -10.62 54.68 -32.44
C TYR A 164 -9.94 53.68 -33.38
N ASN A 165 -8.59 53.65 -33.38
CA ASN A 165 -7.84 52.65 -34.13
C ASN A 165 -7.42 51.49 -33.21
N LYS A 166 -7.98 50.30 -33.45
CA LYS A 166 -7.74 49.08 -32.67
C LYS A 166 -6.31 48.56 -32.76
N GLU A 167 -5.59 48.80 -33.86
CA GLU A 167 -4.26 48.24 -34.08
C GLU A 167 -3.17 49.07 -33.38
N LYS A 168 -3.35 50.40 -33.34
CA LYS A 168 -2.42 51.35 -32.70
C LYS A 168 -2.83 51.74 -31.27
N ASN A 169 -4.00 51.28 -30.81
CA ASN A 169 -4.57 51.52 -29.48
C ASN A 169 -4.58 53.02 -29.09
N PHE A 170 -4.93 53.87 -30.06
CA PHE A 170 -4.89 55.33 -29.96
C PHE A 170 -6.28 55.93 -30.22
N ASN A 171 -6.66 56.89 -29.39
CA ASN A 171 -7.95 57.60 -29.48
C ASN A 171 -7.66 59.04 -29.86
N ASP A 172 -8.22 59.47 -30.99
CA ASP A 172 -8.10 60.85 -31.44
C ASP A 172 -9.46 61.55 -31.41
N TYR A 173 -9.43 62.84 -31.11
CA TYR A 173 -10.62 63.67 -30.94
C TYR A 173 -10.57 64.81 -31.95
N LEU A 174 -11.54 64.83 -32.86
CA LEU A 174 -11.67 65.87 -33.88
C LEU A 174 -12.98 66.64 -33.68
N ASN A 175 -12.89 67.94 -33.43
CA ASN A 175 -14.06 68.81 -33.35
C ASN A 175 -14.41 69.31 -34.75
N PHE A 176 -15.55 68.89 -35.29
CA PHE A 176 -16.02 69.28 -36.62
C PHE A 176 -16.92 70.53 -36.60
N GLY A 177 -17.06 71.17 -35.44
CA GLY A 177 -17.86 72.39 -35.24
C GLY A 177 -17.15 73.72 -35.53
N ASP A 178 -15.83 73.71 -35.83
CA ASP A 178 -15.09 74.92 -36.19
C ASP A 178 -15.17 75.17 -37.72
N GLU A 179 -15.78 76.29 -38.14
CA GLU A 179 -15.86 76.75 -39.55
C GLU A 179 -14.50 76.94 -40.26
N LYS A 180 -13.39 76.65 -39.58
CA LYS A 180 -12.01 76.78 -40.07
C LYS A 180 -11.46 75.53 -40.74
N LEU A 181 -12.14 74.38 -40.61
CA LEU A 181 -11.69 73.11 -41.18
C LEU A 181 -12.53 72.76 -42.42
N SER A 182 -11.89 72.47 -43.54
CA SER A 182 -12.57 72.02 -44.76
C SER A 182 -12.96 70.55 -44.66
N ASP A 183 -14.14 70.18 -45.18
CA ASP A 183 -14.61 68.78 -45.31
C ASP A 183 -13.55 67.86 -45.95
N PHE A 184 -12.75 68.40 -46.88
CA PHE A 184 -11.65 67.67 -47.51
C PHE A 184 -10.52 67.34 -46.52
N PHE A 185 -10.20 68.26 -45.62
CA PHE A 185 -9.20 68.04 -44.58
C PHE A 185 -9.68 67.02 -43.55
N ILE A 186 -10.94 67.13 -43.12
CA ILE A 186 -11.57 66.21 -42.17
C ILE A 186 -11.58 64.78 -42.72
N SER A 187 -11.97 64.62 -43.99
CA SER A 187 -12.03 63.30 -44.63
C SER A 187 -10.66 62.64 -44.74
N ASN A 188 -9.63 63.36 -45.21
CA ASN A 188 -8.27 62.82 -45.29
C ASN A 188 -7.70 62.50 -43.91
N TYR A 189 -7.96 63.35 -42.91
CA TYR A 189 -7.52 63.09 -41.54
C TYR A 189 -8.11 61.81 -40.97
N ILE A 190 -9.39 61.54 -41.24
CA ILE A 190 -10.06 60.31 -40.81
C ILE A 190 -9.43 59.09 -41.49
N TRP A 191 -9.22 59.14 -42.80
CA TRP A 191 -8.62 58.02 -43.54
C TRP A 191 -7.17 57.74 -43.12
N ASP A 192 -6.34 58.77 -42.95
CA ASP A 192 -4.94 58.64 -42.52
C ASP A 192 -4.79 58.03 -41.11
N LYS A 193 -5.82 58.16 -40.26
CA LYS A 193 -5.81 57.65 -38.88
C LYS A 193 -6.42 56.26 -38.75
N ILE A 194 -7.26 55.85 -39.70
CA ILE A 194 -7.88 54.52 -39.75
C ILE A 194 -6.95 53.52 -40.45
N GLU A 195 -6.15 53.96 -41.43
CA GLU A 195 -5.03 53.20 -42.02
C GLU A 195 -3.82 53.05 -41.05
#